data_AF-A0A385BUT7-F1
#
_entry.id   AF-A0A385BUT7-F1
#
_cell.length_a   1.000
_cell.length_b   1.000
_cell.length_c   1.000
_cell.angle_alpha   90.00
_cell.angle_beta   90.00
_cell.angle_gamma   90.00
#
_symmetry.space_group_name_H-M   'P 1'
#
loop_
_entity.id
_entity.type
_entity.pdbx_description
1 polymer ?
#
loop_
_entity_poly.entity_id
_entity_poly.type
_entity_poly.pdbx_seq_one_letter_code
_entity_poly.pdbx_strand_id
1 'polypeptide(L)'
;MKKIVILLLMVSSLAAFPNTVMAAENAPINTTAPTPAPAEIPAEVKVMLNRLEEIKALDKSTLSRSERKELRREVRTIKKDLRAAGNGLYISSGAIIIILLLIIIL
;
A
#
# COMPACT_ATOMS: atom_id res chain seq x y z
N MET A 1 -35.48 38.53 -7.05
CA MET A 1 -34.41 39.56 -7.14
C MET A 1 -33.35 39.39 -6.04
N LYS A 2 -33.64 39.65 -4.75
CA LYS A 2 -32.60 39.62 -3.69
C LYS A 2 -31.87 38.28 -3.52
N LYS A 3 -32.56 37.14 -3.65
CA LYS A 3 -31.95 35.80 -3.58
C LYS A 3 -31.04 35.48 -4.77
N ILE A 4 -31.38 35.97 -5.98
CA ILE A 4 -30.57 35.78 -7.19
C ILE A 4 -29.32 36.65 -7.12
N VAL A 5 -29.43 37.89 -6.60
CA VAL A 5 -28.28 38.77 -6.37
C VAL A 5 -27.33 38.18 -5.33
N ILE A 6 -27.84 37.59 -4.24
CA ILE A 6 -27.02 36.92 -3.23
C ILE A 6 -26.31 35.68 -3.82
N LEU A 7 -27.01 34.90 -4.64
CA LEU A 7 -26.43 33.73 -5.31
C LEU A 7 -25.31 34.14 -6.29
N LEU A 8 -25.53 35.21 -7.06
CA LEU A 8 -24.54 35.75 -8.00
C LEU A 8 -23.28 36.27 -7.28
N LEU A 9 -23.46 36.95 -6.13
CA LEU A 9 -22.37 37.43 -5.28
C LEU A 9 -21.55 36.28 -4.66
N MET A 10 -22.21 35.19 -4.28
CA MET A 10 -21.56 34.02 -3.68
C MET A 10 -20.77 33.20 -4.70
N VAL A 11 -21.20 33.15 -5.96
CA VAL A 11 -20.46 32.47 -7.04
C VAL A 11 -19.25 33.31 -7.48
N SER A 12 -19.36 34.64 -7.46
CA SER A 12 -18.26 35.54 -7.84
C SER A 12 -17.06 35.49 -6.87
N SER A 13 -17.26 35.13 -5.60
CA SER A 13 -16.15 35.01 -4.63
C SER A 13 -15.30 33.76 -4.83
N LEU A 14 -15.81 32.75 -5.55
CA LEU A 14 -15.09 31.51 -5.83
C LEU A 14 -14.08 31.64 -6.97
N ALA A 15 -14.23 32.66 -7.83
CA ALA A 15 -13.35 32.92 -8.98
C ALA A 15 -12.16 33.85 -8.66
N ALA A 16 -12.12 34.45 -7.45
CA ALA A 16 -11.12 35.45 -7.09
C ALA A 16 -9.80 34.87 -6.52
N PHE A 17 -9.72 33.55 -6.33
CA PHE A 17 -8.51 32.90 -5.82
C PHE A 17 -7.83 32.09 -6.93
N PRO A 18 -6.62 32.45 -7.39
CA PRO A 18 -5.86 31.60 -8.29
C PRO A 18 -5.47 30.31 -7.53
N ASN A 19 -6.01 29.17 -7.95
CA ASN A 19 -5.55 27.85 -7.51
C ASN A 19 -4.16 27.59 -8.13
N THR A 20 -3.10 28.09 -7.48
CA THR A 20 -1.73 27.75 -7.86
C THR A 20 -1.40 26.37 -7.30
N VAL A 21 -1.48 25.35 -8.16
CA VAL A 21 -0.94 24.01 -7.85
C VAL A 21 0.57 24.10 -8.02
N MET A 22 1.29 24.20 -6.91
CA MET A 22 2.74 23.99 -6.91
C MET A 22 2.99 22.48 -6.95
N ALA A 23 3.58 21.98 -8.04
CA ALA A 23 4.24 20.70 -8.01
C ALA A 23 5.44 20.84 -7.06
N ALA A 24 5.49 20.06 -5.99
CA ALA A 24 6.70 19.92 -5.21
C ALA A 24 7.77 19.33 -6.14
N GLU A 25 8.72 20.15 -6.56
CA GLU A 25 9.97 19.67 -7.11
C GLU A 25 10.59 18.81 -6.02
N ASN A 26 10.63 17.49 -6.24
CA ASN A 26 11.45 16.63 -5.42
C ASN A 26 12.86 17.18 -5.58
N ALA A 27 13.40 17.76 -4.51
CA ALA A 27 14.80 18.14 -4.44
C ALA A 27 15.64 17.01 -5.04
N PRO A 28 16.74 17.31 -5.77
CA PRO A 28 17.63 16.26 -6.22
C PRO A 28 17.93 15.41 -5.00
N ILE A 29 17.56 14.12 -5.08
CA ILE A 29 17.92 13.13 -4.09
C ILE A 29 19.44 13.22 -4.05
N ASN A 30 19.96 13.94 -3.06
CA ASN A 30 21.35 13.87 -2.68
C ASN A 30 21.54 12.41 -2.31
N THR A 31 21.96 11.65 -3.31
CA THR A 31 22.41 10.27 -3.22
C THR A 31 23.78 10.35 -2.57
N THR A 32 23.82 10.84 -1.33
CA THR A 32 24.72 10.26 -0.35
C THR A 32 24.11 8.92 0.01
N ALA A 33 24.20 7.98 -0.94
CA ALA A 33 24.22 6.60 -0.56
C ALA A 33 25.41 6.47 0.40
N PRO A 34 25.22 6.12 1.68
CA PRO A 34 26.27 5.35 2.30
C PRO A 34 26.32 4.10 1.43
N THR A 35 27.47 3.88 0.78
CA THR A 35 27.87 2.59 0.20
C THR A 35 27.11 1.48 0.90
N PRO A 36 26.25 0.70 0.21
CA PRO A 36 25.63 -0.43 0.88
C PRO A 36 26.80 -1.38 1.15
N ALA A 37 27.27 -1.35 2.40
CA ALA A 37 27.91 -2.49 3.02
C ALA A 37 27.05 -3.72 2.66
N PRO A 38 27.67 -4.88 2.41
CA PRO A 38 27.00 -6.05 1.83
C PRO A 38 25.64 -6.21 2.48
N ALA A 39 24.57 -6.05 1.69
CA ALA A 39 23.21 -5.96 2.18
C ALA A 39 22.90 -7.21 3.01
N GLU A 40 23.04 -7.08 4.33
CA GLU A 40 22.58 -8.09 5.25
C GLU A 40 21.07 -8.13 5.05
N ILE A 41 20.59 -9.23 4.48
CA ILE A 41 19.18 -9.53 4.37
C ILE A 41 18.62 -9.33 5.78
N PRO A 42 17.66 -8.39 5.98
CA PRO A 42 17.11 -8.13 7.30
C PRO A 42 16.68 -9.46 7.92
N ALA A 43 17.01 -9.70 9.19
CA ALA A 43 16.73 -10.99 9.85
C ALA A 43 15.26 -11.42 9.67
N GLU A 44 14.34 -10.45 9.65
CA GLU A 44 12.92 -10.63 9.37
C GLU A 44 12.63 -11.20 7.97
N VAL A 45 13.29 -10.68 6.93
CA VAL A 45 13.17 -11.18 5.55
C VAL A 45 13.64 -12.63 5.46
N LYS A 46 14.72 -12.99 6.17
CA LYS A 46 15.23 -14.36 6.21
C LYS A 46 14.23 -15.33 6.85
N VAL A 47 13.56 -14.92 7.94
CA VAL A 47 12.50 -15.72 8.57
C VAL A 47 11.33 -15.95 7.61
N MET A 48 10.92 -14.92 6.87
CA MET A 48 9.85 -15.00 5.89
C MET A 48 10.19 -15.94 4.71
N LEU A 49 11.44 -15.90 4.23
CA LEU A 49 11.94 -16.82 3.21
C LEU A 49 11.99 -18.26 3.71
N ASN A 50 12.46 -18.49 4.93
CA ASN A 50 12.49 -19.82 5.54
C ASN A 50 11.07 -20.42 5.65
N ARG A 51 10.07 -19.61 6.04
CA ARG A 51 8.68 -20.06 6.10
C ARG A 51 8.13 -20.44 4.72
N LEU A 52 8.50 -19.70 3.67
CA LEU A 52 8.13 -20.07 2.29
C LEU A 52 8.76 -21.40 1.87
N GLU A 53 10.01 -21.67 2.23
CA GLU A 53 10.66 -22.95 1.98
C GLU A 53 9.98 -24.10 2.71
N GLU A 54 9.61 -23.89 3.98
CA GLU A 54 8.85 -24.86 4.77
C GLU A 54 7.50 -25.21 4.10
N ILE A 55 6.72 -24.19 3.70
CA ILE A 55 5.44 -24.38 3.00
C ILE A 55 5.64 -25.06 1.63
N LYS A 56 6.79 -24.84 0.98
CA LYS A 56 7.14 -25.48 -0.29
C LYS A 56 7.49 -26.96 -0.11
N ALA A 57 8.22 -27.29 0.94
CA ALA A 57 8.65 -28.65 1.28
C ALA A 57 7.53 -29.50 1.87
N LEU A 58 6.50 -28.88 2.46
CA LEU A 58 5.35 -29.58 3.02
C LEU A 58 4.58 -30.37 1.94
N ASP A 59 4.31 -31.66 2.22
CA ASP A 59 3.41 -32.47 1.40
C ASP A 59 1.95 -32.01 1.60
N LYS A 60 1.29 -31.70 0.48
CA LYS A 60 -0.06 -31.10 0.42
C LYS A 60 -1.12 -32.10 0.00
N SER A 61 -0.72 -33.35 -0.26
CA SER A 61 -1.60 -34.43 -0.71
C SER A 61 -2.66 -34.76 0.34
N THR A 62 -2.29 -34.69 1.62
CA THR A 62 -3.11 -35.00 2.78
C THR A 62 -3.95 -33.83 3.29
N LEU A 63 -3.70 -32.61 2.80
CA LEU A 63 -4.39 -31.41 3.27
C LEU A 63 -5.81 -31.26 2.72
N SER A 64 -6.71 -30.78 3.57
CA SER A 64 -8.06 -30.35 3.19
C SER A 64 -8.02 -29.15 2.22
N ARG A 65 -9.18 -28.82 1.63
CA ARG A 65 -9.28 -27.67 0.72
C ARG A 65 -9.11 -26.33 1.45
N SER A 66 -9.56 -26.23 2.70
CA SER A 66 -9.41 -25.04 3.55
C SER A 66 -7.95 -24.79 3.91
N GLU A 67 -7.23 -25.81 4.38
CA GLU A 67 -5.82 -25.68 4.76
C GLU A 67 -4.95 -25.29 3.56
N ARG A 68 -5.20 -25.88 2.39
CA ARG A 68 -4.51 -25.48 1.14
C ARG A 68 -4.81 -24.03 0.75
N LYS A 69 -6.01 -23.54 1.04
CA LYS A 69 -6.39 -22.14 0.79
C LYS A 69 -5.68 -21.19 1.75
N GLU A 70 -5.49 -21.59 3.00
CA GLU A 70 -4.75 -20.83 4.01
C GLU A 70 -3.27 -20.74 3.67
N LEU A 71 -2.62 -21.86 3.31
CA LEU A 71 -1.23 -21.85 2.86
C LEU A 71 -1.01 -20.94 1.64
N ARG A 72 -1.96 -20.92 0.70
CA ARG A 72 -1.90 -19.99 -0.46
C ARG A 72 -2.07 -18.53 -0.05
N ARG A 73 -2.87 -18.24 0.98
CA ARG A 73 -3.02 -16.88 1.51
C ARG A 73 -1.73 -16.44 2.19
N GLU A 74 -1.14 -17.30 3.02
CA GLU A 74 0.12 -17.05 3.72
C GLU A 74 1.26 -16.74 2.74
N VAL A 75 1.46 -17.60 1.72
CA VAL A 75 2.46 -17.36 0.66
C VAL A 75 2.25 -16.03 -0.06
N ARG A 76 1.00 -15.65 -0.35
CA ARG A 76 0.70 -14.38 -1.02
C ARG A 76 0.98 -13.17 -0.13
N THR A 77 0.72 -13.27 1.18
CA THR A 77 1.03 -12.21 2.14
C THR A 77 2.54 -12.03 2.25
N ILE A 78 3.29 -13.12 2.50
CA ILE A 78 4.75 -13.07 2.59
C ILE A 78 5.35 -12.45 1.31
N LYS A 79 4.86 -12.85 0.12
CA LYS A 79 5.33 -12.28 -1.14
C LYS A 79 5.02 -10.79 -1.29
N LYS A 80 3.87 -10.31 -0.77
CA LYS A 80 3.53 -8.88 -0.78
C LYS A 80 4.45 -8.11 0.16
N ASP A 81 4.70 -8.64 1.34
CA ASP A 81 5.53 -7.98 2.35
C ASP A 81 6.99 -7.87 1.89
N LEU A 82 7.53 -8.93 1.27
CA LEU A 82 8.85 -8.92 0.64
C LEU A 82 8.95 -7.94 -0.53
N ARG A 83 7.89 -7.79 -1.33
CA ARG A 83 7.86 -6.85 -2.45
C ARG A 83 7.80 -5.40 -1.98
N ALA A 84 7.05 -5.13 -0.93
CA ALA A 84 6.92 -3.80 -0.36
C ALA A 84 8.17 -3.36 0.42
N ALA A 85 9.03 -4.29 0.85
CA ALA A 85 10.35 -3.99 1.41
C ALA A 85 11.32 -3.36 0.38
N GLY A 86 11.04 -3.49 -0.93
CA GLY A 86 11.90 -2.98 -2.01
C GLY A 86 11.43 -1.68 -2.68
N ASN A 87 10.16 -1.31 -2.57
CA ASN A 87 9.59 -0.04 -3.06
C ASN A 87 8.14 0.06 -2.55
N GLY A 88 7.92 0.95 -1.59
CA GLY A 88 6.76 0.97 -0.70
C GLY A 88 5.40 1.06 -1.41
N LEU A 89 4.50 0.15 -1.04
CA LEU A 89 3.16 0.46 -0.51
C LEU A 89 2.56 -0.85 0.03
N TYR A 90 2.45 -0.97 1.36
CA TYR A 90 1.81 -2.11 2.02
C TYR A 90 0.30 -1.89 2.09
N ILE A 91 -0.48 -2.65 1.31
CA ILE A 91 -1.91 -2.79 1.57
C ILE A 91 -2.12 -4.13 2.28
N SER A 92 -2.27 -4.04 3.61
CA SER A 92 -2.66 -5.17 4.47
C SER A 92 -3.97 -5.80 3.97
N SER A 93 -4.14 -7.11 4.16
CA SER A 93 -5.43 -7.78 3.92
C SER A 93 -6.56 -7.15 4.75
N GLY A 94 -6.24 -6.65 5.95
CA GLY A 94 -7.17 -5.87 6.77
C GLY A 94 -7.54 -4.53 6.12
N ALA A 95 -6.58 -3.84 5.50
CA ALA A 95 -6.83 -2.57 4.82
C ALA A 95 -7.76 -2.75 3.59
N ILE A 96 -7.60 -3.84 2.82
CA ILE A 96 -8.52 -4.17 1.72
C ILE A 96 -9.94 -4.42 2.24
N ILE A 97 -10.08 -5.12 3.37
CA ILE A 97 -11.38 -5.40 4.00
C ILE A 97 -12.04 -4.11 4.49
N ILE A 98 -11.29 -3.21 5.13
CA ILE A 98 -11.80 -1.91 5.61
C ILE A 98 -12.25 -1.02 4.43
N ILE A 99 -11.47 -0.95 3.34
CA ILE A 99 -11.82 -0.19 2.14
C ILE A 99 -13.12 -0.72 1.52
N LEU A 100 -13.27 -2.04 1.42
CA LEU A 100 -14.48 -2.66 0.89
C LEU A 100 -15.72 -2.33 1.74
N LEU A 101 -15.59 -2.30 3.07
CA LEU A 101 -16.68 -1.92 3.97
C LEU A 101 -17.09 -0.45 3.84
N LEU A 102 -16.13 0.46 3.68
CA LEU A 102 -16.41 1.90 3.49
C LEU A 102 -17.22 2.17 2.22
N ILE A 103 -16.97 1.44 1.13
CA ILE A 103 -17.70 1.57 -0.15
C ILE A 103 -19.16 1.07 -0.03
N ILE A 104 -19.46 0.17 0.91
CA ILE A 104 -20.82 -0.36 1.12
C ILE A 104 -21.66 0.56 2.02
N ILE A 105 -21.00 1.31 2.91
CA ILE A 105 -21.66 2.19 3.90
C ILE A 105 -21.90 3.61 3.35
N LEU A 106 -21.02 4.09 2.47
CA LEU A 106 -21.14 5.40 1.80
C LEU A 106 -21.96 5.29 0.50
#